data_AF-A0A919X6J9-F1
#
_entry.id   AF-A0A919X6J9-F1
#
_cell.length_a   1.000
_cell.length_b   1.000
_cell.length_c   1.000
_cell.angle_alpha   90.00
_cell.angle_beta   90.00
_cell.angle_gamma   90.00
#
_symmetry.space_group_name_H-M   'P 1'
#
loop_
_entity.id
_entity.type
_entity.pdbx_description
1 polymer ?
#
loop_
_entity_poly.entity_id
_entity_poly.type
_entity_poly.pdbx_seq_one_letter_code
_entity_poly.pdbx_strand_id
1 'polypeptide(L)'
;MNEKFSLNATIKIIYFNNEEVDHQETIFGGSVTEWRNDVGADWNGFEKGDSFLLNDNRVRVYKPIETKDESGFIINAVYCIGLSSLNPNKIHYDNLVID
;
A
#
# COMPACT_ATOMS: atom_id res chain seq x y z
N MET A 1 -20.58 8.64 -4.04
CA MET A 1 -19.15 8.26 -4.03
C MET A 1 -19.08 6.98 -3.22
N ASN A 2 -18.67 5.86 -3.83
CA ASN A 2 -18.60 4.58 -3.11
C ASN A 2 -17.26 4.51 -2.38
N GLU A 3 -17.23 5.02 -1.16
CA GLU A 3 -16.03 4.93 -0.32
C GLU A 3 -15.75 3.46 0.03
N LYS A 4 -14.49 3.04 -0.18
CA LYS A 4 -14.02 1.68 0.12
C LYS A 4 -13.58 1.55 1.57
N PHE A 5 -13.24 2.67 2.21
CA PHE A 5 -12.68 2.75 3.57
C PHE A 5 -13.69 3.28 4.57
N SER A 6 -13.60 2.80 5.80
CA SER A 6 -14.20 3.45 6.96
C SER A 6 -13.43 4.74 7.30
N LEU A 7 -14.11 5.76 7.84
CA LEU A 7 -13.48 7.03 8.21
C LEU A 7 -12.34 6.88 9.22
N ASN A 8 -12.42 5.87 10.08
CA ASN A 8 -11.41 5.59 11.10
C ASN A 8 -10.38 4.54 10.65
N ALA A 9 -10.34 4.22 9.36
CA ALA A 9 -9.44 3.20 8.84
C ALA A 9 -7.97 3.65 8.91
N THR A 10 -7.07 2.68 9.07
CA THR A 10 -5.63 2.93 9.01
C THR A 10 -5.01 2.39 7.73
N ILE A 11 -3.93 3.04 7.29
CA ILE A 11 -3.13 2.68 6.14
C ILE A 11 -1.68 2.59 6.57
N LYS A 12 -1.00 1.54 6.09
CA LYS A 12 0.44 1.38 6.14
C LYS A 12 0.98 1.16 4.73
N ILE A 13 2.05 1.85 4.37
CA ILE A 13 2.75 1.65 3.09
C ILE A 13 4.16 1.18 3.40
N ILE A 14 4.48 -0.03 2.93
CA ILE A 14 5.77 -0.69 3.13
C ILE A 14 6.48 -0.71 1.79
N TYR A 15 7.64 -0.07 1.71
CA TYR A 15 8.51 -0.08 0.54
C TYR A 15 9.59 -1.15 0.69
N PHE A 16 9.85 -1.90 -0.38
CA PHE A 16 11.02 -2.78 -0.52
C PHE A 16 11.82 -2.43 -1.77
N ASN A 17 13.13 -2.61 -1.70
CA ASN A 17 14.07 -2.12 -2.72
C ASN A 17 14.44 -3.15 -3.81
N ASN A 18 14.24 -4.45 -3.56
CA ASN A 18 14.63 -5.54 -4.47
C ASN A 18 13.66 -6.72 -4.43
N GLU A 19 13.87 -7.70 -5.32
CA GLU A 19 13.06 -8.92 -5.39
C GLU A 19 13.19 -9.84 -4.16
N GLU A 20 14.31 -9.77 -3.43
CA GLU A 20 14.55 -10.60 -2.23
C GLU A 20 13.79 -10.10 -1.00
N VAL A 21 13.31 -8.85 -1.01
CA VAL A 21 12.65 -8.19 0.12
C VAL A 21 13.51 -8.24 1.40
N ASP A 22 14.83 -8.09 1.24
CA ASP A 22 15.78 -8.15 2.37
C ASP A 22 15.85 -6.84 3.17
N HIS A 23 15.39 -5.72 2.58
CA HIS A 23 15.28 -4.42 3.22
C HIS A 23 13.92 -3.80 2.91
N GLN A 24 13.09 -3.70 3.95
CA GLN A 24 11.79 -3.04 3.89
C GLN A 24 11.69 -1.86 4.85
N GLU A 25 10.98 -0.83 4.44
CA GLU A 25 10.77 0.41 5.18
C GLU A 25 9.29 0.76 5.21
N THR A 26 8.78 1.19 6.36
CA THR A 26 7.45 1.82 6.42
C THR A 26 7.59 3.29 6.05
N ILE A 27 7.12 3.65 4.86
CA ILE A 27 7.19 5.04 4.36
C ILE A 27 5.97 5.87 4.73
N PHE A 28 4.88 5.20 5.13
CA PHE A 28 3.68 5.83 5.66
C PHE A 28 2.98 4.88 6.64
N GLY A 29 2.49 5.43 7.75
CA GLY A 29 1.67 4.72 8.72
C GLY A 29 0.78 5.73 9.43
N GLY A 30 -0.52 5.66 9.18
CA GLY A 30 -1.48 6.65 9.69
C GLY A 30 -2.91 6.33 9.31
N SER A 31 -3.80 7.30 9.48
CA SER A 31 -5.21 7.19 9.11
C SER A 31 -5.44 7.39 7.61
N VAL A 32 -6.57 6.88 7.12
CA VAL A 32 -7.08 7.16 5.76
C VAL A 32 -7.23 8.66 5.50
N THR A 33 -7.63 9.42 6.52
CA THR A 33 -7.80 10.86 6.44
C THR A 33 -6.48 11.58 6.25
N GLU A 34 -5.45 11.22 7.02
CA GLU A 34 -4.10 11.79 6.85
C GLU A 34 -3.56 11.52 5.45
N TRP A 35 -3.68 10.27 4.97
CA TRP A 35 -3.21 9.93 3.62
C TRP A 35 -3.94 10.71 2.53
N ARG A 36 -5.28 10.81 2.59
CA ARG A 36 -6.08 11.57 1.62
C ARG A 36 -5.73 13.07 1.61
N ASN A 37 -5.29 13.63 2.74
CA ASN A 37 -4.82 15.01 2.76
C ASN A 37 -3.52 15.19 1.96
N ASP A 38 -2.67 14.16 1.92
CA ASP A 38 -1.40 14.19 1.19
C ASP A 38 -1.58 13.86 -0.31
N VAL A 39 -2.46 12.92 -0.67
CA VAL A 39 -2.57 12.41 -2.05
C VAL A 39 -3.83 12.82 -2.81
N GLY A 40 -4.82 13.40 -2.13
CA GLY A 40 -6.11 13.78 -2.72
C GLY A 40 -7.30 13.09 -2.05
N ALA A 41 -8.37 13.86 -1.84
CA ALA A 41 -9.58 13.41 -1.15
C ALA A 41 -10.36 12.33 -1.91
N ASP A 42 -10.13 12.20 -3.22
CA ASP A 42 -10.73 11.20 -4.09
C ASP A 42 -9.99 9.84 -4.06
N TRP A 43 -8.82 9.76 -3.41
CA TRP A 43 -8.11 8.51 -3.24
C TRP A 43 -8.94 7.49 -2.44
N ASN A 44 -9.00 6.26 -2.95
CA ASN A 44 -9.89 5.22 -2.43
C ASN A 44 -9.24 3.83 -2.38
N GLY A 45 -7.94 3.78 -2.12
CA GLY A 45 -7.14 2.56 -2.10
C GLY A 45 -6.28 2.37 -3.34
N PHE A 46 -5.39 1.39 -3.27
CA PHE A 46 -4.64 0.89 -4.41
C PHE A 46 -4.97 -0.57 -4.70
N GLU A 47 -4.87 -0.96 -5.96
CA GLU A 47 -4.94 -2.33 -6.42
C GLU A 47 -3.54 -2.91 -6.70
N LYS A 48 -3.46 -4.24 -6.75
CA LYS A 48 -2.22 -4.91 -7.15
C LYS A 48 -1.88 -4.53 -8.59
N GLY A 49 -0.67 -4.04 -8.82
CA GLY A 49 -0.18 -3.60 -10.13
C GLY A 49 -0.29 -2.09 -10.36
N ASP A 50 -1.04 -1.37 -9.53
CA ASP A 50 -1.10 0.09 -9.58
C ASP A 50 0.30 0.68 -9.45
N SER A 51 0.54 1.77 -10.18
CA SER A 51 1.85 2.43 -10.21
C SER A 51 1.70 3.93 -10.05
N PHE A 52 2.55 4.52 -9.23
CA PHE A 52 2.55 5.97 -8.94
C PHE A 52 3.98 6.48 -8.71
N LEU A 53 4.14 7.79 -8.58
CA LEU A 53 5.43 8.41 -8.29
C LEU A 53 5.61 8.58 -6.79
N LEU A 54 6.77 8.18 -6.28
CA LEU A 54 7.22 8.38 -4.91
C LEU A 54 8.67 8.88 -4.96
N ASN A 55 8.93 10.12 -4.53
CA ASN A 55 10.27 10.74 -4.54
C ASN A 55 10.98 10.56 -5.90
N ASP A 56 10.33 10.99 -6.98
CA ASP A 56 10.77 10.86 -8.39
C ASP A 56 10.93 9.43 -8.93
N ASN A 57 10.68 8.40 -8.10
CA ASN A 57 10.73 7.02 -8.51
C ASN A 57 9.33 6.49 -8.83
N ARG A 58 9.20 5.79 -9.96
CA ARG A 58 7.96 5.08 -10.27
C ARG A 58 7.91 3.78 -9.50
N VAL A 59 7.01 3.70 -8.53
CA VAL A 59 6.75 2.51 -7.71
C VAL A 59 5.52 1.77 -8.21
N ARG A 60 5.41 0.49 -7.84
CA ARG A 60 4.28 -0.39 -8.12
C ARG A 60 3.80 -1.03 -6.82
N VAL A 61 2.50 -1.24 -6.69
CA VAL A 61 1.89 -2.05 -5.62
C VAL A 61 2.01 -3.53 -5.97
N TYR A 62 2.75 -4.28 -5.17
CA TYR A 62 2.96 -5.73 -5.37
C TYR A 62 1.98 -6.57 -4.55
N LYS A 63 1.63 -6.11 -3.34
CA LYS A 63 0.71 -6.81 -2.44
C LYS A 63 -0.14 -5.81 -1.64
N PRO A 64 -1.42 -5.64 -1.99
CA PRO A 64 -2.40 -5.03 -1.11
C PRO A 64 -2.94 -6.06 -0.11
N ILE A 65 -3.10 -5.65 1.14
CA ILE A 65 -3.66 -6.47 2.22
C ILE A 65 -4.71 -5.63 2.91
N GLU A 66 -5.98 -5.99 2.75
CA GLU A 66 -7.12 -5.22 3.26
C GLU A 66 -7.89 -6.05 4.29
N THR A 67 -8.13 -5.47 5.46
CA THR A 67 -9.07 -6.01 6.45
C THR A 67 -10.36 -5.21 6.40
N LYS A 68 -11.50 -5.90 6.31
CA LYS A 68 -12.81 -5.29 6.22
C LYS A 68 -13.64 -5.58 7.47
N ASP A 69 -14.53 -4.65 7.81
CA ASP A 69 -15.57 -4.87 8.82
C ASP A 69 -16.75 -5.69 8.27
N GLU A 70 -17.74 -5.96 9.12
CA GLU A 70 -18.97 -6.69 8.76
C GLU A 70 -19.82 -5.98 7.71
N SER A 71 -19.67 -4.66 7.57
CA SER A 71 -20.35 -3.83 6.56
C SER A 71 -19.60 -3.83 5.22
N GLY A 72 -18.43 -4.45 5.15
CA GLY A 72 -17.60 -4.55 3.95
C GLY A 72 -16.67 -3.36 3.71
N PHE A 73 -16.57 -2.42 4.66
CA PHE A 73 -15.64 -1.30 4.58
C PHE A 73 -14.25 -1.70 5.05
N ILE A 74 -13.22 -1.22 4.37
CA ILE A 74 -11.83 -1.43 4.76
C ILE A 74 -11.57 -0.63 6.04
N ILE A 75 -11.12 -1.30 7.09
CA ILE A 75 -10.73 -0.70 8.37
C ILE A 75 -9.22 -0.66 8.56
N ASN A 76 -8.47 -1.54 7.89
CA ASN A 76 -7.01 -1.51 7.85
C ASN A 76 -6.53 -1.91 6.45
N ALA A 77 -5.56 -1.19 5.89
CA ALA A 77 -4.91 -1.54 4.64
C ALA A 77 -3.39 -1.47 4.76
N VAL A 78 -2.70 -2.48 4.23
CA VAL A 78 -1.25 -2.47 4.04
C VAL A 78 -0.94 -2.58 2.55
N TYR A 79 -0.17 -1.64 2.02
CA TYR A 79 0.29 -1.63 0.64
C TYR A 79 1.79 -1.88 0.59
N CYS A 80 2.18 -3.07 0.13
CA CYS A 80 3.58 -3.40 -0.12
C CYS A 80 3.95 -2.93 -1.53
N ILE A 81 4.88 -2.00 -1.61
CA ILE A 81 5.31 -1.35 -2.85
C ILE A 81 6.82 -1.56 -3.08
N GLY A 82 7.23 -1.44 -4.33
CA GLY A 82 8.64 -1.44 -4.72
C GLY A 82 8.83 -0.71 -6.05
N LEU A 83 10.07 -0.58 -6.52
CA LEU A 83 10.32 0.02 -7.84
C LEU A 83 9.57 -0.75 -8.93
N SER A 84 8.92 -0.03 -9.84
CA SER A 84 8.15 -0.64 -10.94
C SER A 84 8.99 -1.50 -11.90
N SER A 85 10.32 -1.35 -11.86
CA SER A 85 11.29 -2.14 -12.60
C SER A 85 11.54 -3.54 -12.02
N LEU A 86 11.17 -3.80 -10.76
CA LEU A 86 11.37 -5.11 -10.14
C LEU A 86 10.48 -6.15 -10.81
N ASN A 87 11.02 -7.37 -10.99
CA ASN A 87 10.29 -8.45 -11.63
C ASN A 87 9.21 -9.02 -10.68
N PRO A 88 7.91 -8.85 -10.98
CA PRO A 88 6.83 -9.27 -10.08
C PRO A 88 6.76 -10.78 -9.85
N ASN A 89 7.35 -11.59 -10.75
CA ASN A 89 7.36 -13.05 -10.65
C ASN A 89 8.54 -13.59 -9.83
N LYS A 90 9.45 -12.72 -9.39
CA LYS A 90 10.63 -13.08 -8.61
C LYS A 90 10.58 -12.54 -7.18
N ILE A 91 9.53 -11.81 -6.81
CA ILE A 91 9.41 -11.26 -5.46
C ILE A 91 9.27 -12.40 -4.45
N HIS A 92 10.17 -12.45 -3.48
CA HIS A 92 10.14 -13.38 -2.36
C HIS A 92 9.17 -12.87 -1.30
N TYR A 93 7.87 -13.00 -1.57
CA TYR A 93 6.80 -12.49 -0.68
C TYR A 93 6.83 -13.10 0.72
N ASP A 94 7.48 -14.24 0.92
CA ASP A 94 7.64 -14.90 2.23
C ASP A 94 8.52 -14.08 3.19
N ASN A 95 9.34 -13.18 2.64
CA ASN A 95 10.20 -12.28 3.43
C ASN A 95 9.50 -10.96 3.81
N LEU A 96 8.28 -10.70 3.32
CA LEU A 96 7.52 -9.50 3.70
C LEU A 96 7.05 -9.59 5.15
N VAL A 97 7.57 -8.72 5.99
CA VAL A 97 7.17 -8.55 7.39
C VAL A 97 6.12 -7.44 7.47
N ILE A 98 4.90 -7.80 7.86
CA ILE A 98 3.79 -6.86 8.03
C ILE A 98 3.46 -6.83 9.52
N ASP A 99 4.22 -6.03 10.26
CA ASP A 99 3.94 -5.74 11.68
C ASP A 99 2.82 -4.71 11.86
#